data_AF-A0A847B796-F1
#
_entry.id   AF-A0A847B796-F1
#
_cell.length_a   1.000
_cell.length_b   1.000
_cell.length_c   1.000
_cell.angle_alpha   90.00
_cell.angle_beta   90.00
_cell.angle_gamma   90.00
#
_symmetry.space_group_name_H-M   'P 1'
#
loop_
_entity.id
_entity.type
_entity.pdbx_description
1 polymer ?
#
loop_
_entity_poly.entity_id
_entity_poly.type
_entity_poly.pdbx_seq_one_letter_code
_entity_poly.pdbx_strand_id
1 'polypeptide(L)'
;MAHQIASFVLATIFIALFLVFSLISYFDYHKKKFDFKNTFPYEINDYKITRENIYGKISFGVSLLALIFFYATYSLGLTNYHFGMAIFIGLMGIIGLLASAIIFFASFNNLKLHLAGDVLLFSSGIALNAGISFYTLWDLRDRTIPINILKIVIGAIVLLIMVVLILLVINPKMKEWNKLEEKTSEDGTVSYERPKRIILAYVEWLYFLILFIDALLLVTIS
;
A
#
# COMPACT_ATOMS: atom_id res chain seq x y z
N MET A 1 13.61 18.60 3.41
CA MET A 1 13.98 17.64 4.48
C MET A 1 13.10 17.75 5.74
N ALA A 2 13.14 18.82 6.54
CA ALA A 2 12.38 18.89 7.81
C ALA A 2 10.86 18.68 7.67
N HIS A 3 10.24 19.29 6.65
CA HIS A 3 8.80 19.11 6.38
C HIS A 3 8.46 17.68 5.96
N GLN A 4 9.32 17.01 5.19
CA GLN A 4 9.12 15.62 4.76
C GLN A 4 9.19 14.65 5.94
N ILE A 5 10.17 14.84 6.83
CA ILE A 5 10.29 14.05 8.06
C ILE A 5 9.06 14.25 8.94
N ALA A 6 8.63 15.50 9.16
CA ALA A 6 7.44 15.79 9.95
C ALA A 6 6.18 15.14 9.37
N SER A 7 5.99 15.21 8.05
CA SER A 7 4.86 14.57 7.37
C SER A 7 4.89 13.05 7.43
N PHE A 8 6.06 12.44 7.30
CA PHE A 8 6.21 10.99 7.45
C PHE A 8 5.91 10.53 8.89
N VAL A 9 6.41 11.25 9.90
CA VAL A 9 6.12 10.95 11.31
C VAL A 9 4.63 11.10 11.61
N LEU A 10 4.01 12.19 11.12
CA LEU A 10 2.57 12.41 11.25
C LEU A 10 1.77 11.28 10.60
N ALA A 11 2.12 10.90 9.37
CA ALA A 11 1.50 9.78 8.67
C ALA A 11 1.63 8.48 9.46
N THR A 12 2.80 8.18 10.02
CA THR A 12 3.05 6.96 10.81
C THR A 12 2.13 6.88 12.02
N ILE A 13 2.03 7.97 12.79
CA ILE A 13 1.14 8.05 13.96
C ILE A 13 -0.30 7.80 13.55
N PHE A 14 -0.76 8.46 12.49
CA PHE A 14 -2.15 8.38 12.06
C PHE A 14 -2.50 7.06 11.35
N ILE A 15 -1.54 6.38 10.70
CA ILE A 15 -1.70 4.99 10.22
C ILE A 15 -1.87 4.05 11.41
N ALA A 16 -1.04 4.19 12.45
CA ALA A 16 -1.16 3.36 13.64
C ALA A 16 -2.52 3.55 14.34
N LEU A 17 -2.98 4.81 14.49
CA LEU A 17 -4.30 5.12 15.02
C LEU A 17 -5.42 4.55 14.14
N PHE A 18 -5.31 4.68 12.81
CA PHE A 18 -6.27 4.09 11.87
C PHE A 18 -6.39 2.58 12.07
N LEU A 19 -5.27 1.86 12.13
CA LEU A 19 -5.27 0.41 12.33
C LEU A 19 -5.87 0.04 13.68
N VAL A 20 -5.50 0.74 14.76
CA VAL A 20 -6.04 0.48 16.11
C VAL A 20 -7.55 0.67 16.13
N PHE A 21 -8.07 1.82 15.68
CA PHE A 21 -9.51 2.08 15.70
C PHE A 21 -10.27 1.11 14.80
N SER A 22 -9.76 0.82 13.61
CA SER A 22 -10.43 -0.07 12.66
C SER A 22 -10.44 -1.52 13.13
N LEU A 23 -9.36 -1.99 13.77
CA LEU A 23 -9.31 -3.35 14.35
C LEU A 23 -10.25 -3.49 15.56
N ILE A 24 -10.35 -2.47 16.41
CA ILE A 24 -11.31 -2.44 17.53
C ILE A 24 -12.73 -2.53 16.99
N SER A 25 -13.11 -1.65 16.05
CA SER A 25 -14.45 -1.66 15.44
C SER A 25 -14.76 -2.98 14.73
N TYR A 26 -13.77 -3.58 14.06
CA TYR A 26 -13.91 -4.88 13.42
C TYR A 26 -14.21 -5.99 14.43
N PHE A 27 -13.46 -6.04 15.53
CA PHE A 27 -13.67 -7.03 16.59
C PHE A 27 -15.04 -6.84 17.26
N ASP A 28 -15.43 -5.60 17.54
CA ASP A 28 -16.70 -5.29 18.18
C ASP A 28 -17.90 -5.68 17.32
N TYR A 29 -17.80 -5.52 16.00
CA TYR A 29 -18.88 -5.88 15.08
C TYR A 29 -18.94 -7.38 14.78
N HIS A 30 -17.82 -7.99 14.37
CA HIS A 30 -17.80 -9.39 13.92
C HIS A 30 -17.64 -10.41 15.05
N LYS A 31 -17.26 -9.96 16.26
CA LYS A 31 -16.92 -10.82 17.41
C LYS A 31 -15.87 -11.90 17.06
N LYS A 32 -15.00 -11.61 16.10
CA LYS A 32 -13.95 -12.49 15.58
C LYS A 32 -12.63 -11.73 15.50
N LYS A 33 -11.53 -12.46 15.69
CA LYS A 33 -10.18 -11.91 15.50
C LYS A 33 -9.94 -11.62 14.02
N PHE A 34 -9.26 -10.52 13.74
CA PHE A 34 -8.85 -10.13 12.39
C PHE A 34 -7.72 -11.04 11.88
N ASP A 35 -7.80 -11.50 10.64
CA ASP A 35 -6.75 -12.28 9.98
C ASP A 35 -6.39 -11.69 8.61
N PHE A 36 -5.19 -11.10 8.52
CA PHE A 36 -4.65 -10.49 7.30
C PHE A 36 -4.57 -11.45 6.10
N LYS A 37 -4.62 -12.77 6.33
CA LYS A 37 -4.50 -13.77 5.25
C LYS A 37 -5.81 -14.04 4.54
N ASN A 38 -6.94 -13.70 5.15
CA ASN A 38 -8.25 -13.97 4.58
C ASN A 38 -9.18 -12.76 4.62
N THR A 39 -8.85 -11.70 5.36
CA THR A 39 -9.67 -10.49 5.43
C THR A 39 -9.12 -9.41 4.50
N PHE A 40 -9.94 -8.91 3.58
CA PHE A 40 -9.54 -7.83 2.69
C PHE A 40 -9.45 -6.49 3.46
N PRO A 41 -8.60 -5.56 3.02
CA PRO A 41 -8.55 -4.18 3.52
C PRO A 41 -9.91 -3.49 3.59
N TYR A 42 -10.78 -3.62 2.58
CA TYR A 42 -12.12 -3.00 2.64
C TYR A 42 -12.98 -3.57 3.77
N GLU A 43 -12.77 -4.83 4.18
CA GLU A 43 -13.60 -5.49 5.19
C GLU A 43 -13.37 -4.94 6.60
N ILE A 44 -12.20 -4.34 6.86
CA ILE A 44 -11.97 -3.63 8.12
C ILE A 44 -12.84 -2.37 8.23
N ASN A 45 -13.37 -1.89 7.10
CA ASN A 45 -14.17 -0.68 6.96
C ASN A 45 -15.49 -0.97 6.24
N ASP A 46 -16.05 -2.18 6.33
CA ASP A 46 -17.32 -2.53 5.67
C ASP A 46 -18.44 -1.54 6.05
N TYR A 47 -19.38 -1.26 5.14
CA TYR A 47 -20.34 -0.14 5.18
C TYR A 47 -21.03 0.04 6.55
N LYS A 48 -21.35 -1.07 7.22
CA LYS A 48 -21.99 -1.06 8.55
C LYS A 48 -21.01 -0.63 9.65
N ILE A 49 -19.76 -1.09 9.59
CA ILE A 49 -18.67 -0.71 10.50
C ILE A 49 -18.21 0.72 10.21
N THR A 50 -18.13 1.12 8.93
CA THR A 50 -17.67 2.45 8.54
C THR A 50 -18.55 3.54 9.13
N ARG A 51 -19.86 3.34 9.29
CA ARG A 51 -20.74 4.37 9.87
C ARG A 51 -20.37 4.70 11.32
N GLU A 52 -19.85 3.72 12.06
CA GLU A 52 -19.56 3.85 13.49
C GLU A 52 -18.08 4.18 13.77
N ASN A 53 -17.16 3.78 12.89
CA ASN A 53 -15.72 4.04 13.03
C ASN A 53 -15.29 5.43 12.50
N ILE A 54 -15.84 6.51 13.07
CA ILE A 54 -15.49 7.88 12.65
C ILE A 54 -14.03 8.23 12.94
N TYR A 55 -13.48 7.76 14.06
CA TYR A 55 -12.09 8.03 14.44
C TYR A 55 -11.10 7.37 13.48
N GLY A 56 -11.34 6.11 13.08
CA GLY A 56 -10.54 5.44 12.07
C GLY A 56 -10.54 6.18 10.74
N LYS A 57 -11.70 6.68 10.28
CA LYS A 57 -11.79 7.48 9.04
C LYS A 57 -10.98 8.78 9.11
N ILE A 58 -11.13 9.52 10.20
CA ILE A 58 -10.37 10.77 10.40
C ILE A 58 -8.88 10.45 10.40
N SER A 59 -8.47 9.38 11.13
CA SER A 59 -7.08 8.98 11.16
C SER A 59 -6.54 8.58 9.79
N PHE A 60 -7.30 7.85 8.99
CA PHE A 60 -6.93 7.52 7.62
C PHE A 60 -6.84 8.77 6.73
N GLY A 61 -7.81 9.69 6.83
CA GLY A 61 -7.80 10.92 6.06
C GLY A 61 -6.57 11.80 6.37
N VAL A 62 -6.23 11.92 7.66
CA VAL A 62 -5.05 12.68 8.08
C VAL A 62 -3.76 12.00 7.63
N SER A 63 -3.65 10.66 7.72
CA SER A 63 -2.45 9.97 7.23
C SER A 63 -2.30 10.11 5.71
N LEU A 64 -3.39 10.03 4.96
CA LEU A 64 -3.39 10.21 3.51
C LEU A 64 -2.95 11.63 3.13
N LEU A 65 -3.49 12.66 3.79
CA LEU A 65 -3.07 14.04 3.58
C LEU A 65 -1.59 14.26 3.91
N ALA A 66 -1.11 13.68 5.01
CA ALA A 66 0.29 13.76 5.41
C ALA A 66 1.21 13.09 4.36
N LEU A 67 0.84 11.93 3.84
CA LEU A 67 1.61 11.24 2.79
C LEU A 67 1.52 11.95 1.43
N ILE A 68 0.37 12.51 1.05
CA ILE A 68 0.25 13.33 -0.15
C ILE A 68 1.19 14.53 -0.04
N PHE A 69 1.19 15.23 1.10
CA PHE A 69 2.10 16.34 1.33
C PHE A 69 3.57 15.91 1.27
N PHE A 70 3.91 14.74 1.84
CA PHE A 70 5.24 14.15 1.72
C PHE A 70 5.67 13.96 0.26
N TYR A 71 4.86 13.29 -0.55
CA TYR A 71 5.17 13.02 -1.96
C TYR A 71 5.14 14.29 -2.83
N ALA A 72 4.24 15.23 -2.55
CA ALA A 72 4.17 16.50 -3.27
C ALA A 72 5.41 17.36 -3.03
N THR A 73 5.88 17.43 -1.77
CA THR A 73 7.05 18.22 -1.40
C THR A 73 8.37 17.51 -1.67
N TYR A 74 8.35 16.21 -1.98
CA TYR A 74 9.54 15.45 -2.39
C TYR A 74 10.25 16.09 -3.60
N SER A 75 9.48 16.51 -4.59
CA SER A 75 10.01 17.13 -5.81
C SER A 75 10.65 18.51 -5.60
N LEU A 76 10.26 19.23 -4.54
CA LEU A 76 10.75 20.58 -4.26
C LEU A 76 12.17 20.60 -3.67
N GLY A 77 12.71 19.44 -3.28
CA GLY A 77 14.05 19.31 -2.71
C GLY A 77 15.18 19.10 -3.73
N LEU A 78 14.88 18.83 -5.00
CA LEU A 78 15.89 18.44 -5.99
C LEU A 78 16.20 19.55 -7.01
N THR A 79 17.48 19.85 -7.19
CA THR A 79 17.97 20.81 -8.18
C THR A 79 17.94 20.21 -9.60
N ASN A 80 17.35 20.95 -10.53
CA ASN A 80 17.20 20.82 -12.00
C ASN A 80 17.42 19.47 -12.72
N TYR A 81 18.52 18.73 -12.50
CA TYR A 81 18.82 17.50 -13.25
C TYR A 81 17.95 16.29 -12.87
N HIS A 82 17.41 16.25 -11.66
CA HIS A 82 16.56 15.13 -11.19
C HIS A 82 15.09 15.51 -10.98
N PHE A 83 14.73 16.75 -11.31
CA PHE A 83 13.40 17.31 -11.01
C PHE A 83 12.26 16.51 -11.67
N GLY A 84 12.41 16.13 -12.95
CA GLY A 84 11.41 15.32 -13.64
C GLY A 84 11.18 13.95 -13.00
N MET A 85 12.25 13.33 -12.50
CA MET A 85 12.18 12.05 -11.79
C MET A 85 11.51 12.19 -10.43
N ALA A 86 11.80 13.28 -9.72
CA ALA A 86 11.19 13.63 -8.46
C ALA A 86 9.68 13.81 -8.58
N ILE A 87 9.23 14.51 -9.63
CA ILE A 87 7.82 14.67 -9.97
C ILE A 87 7.19 13.32 -10.26
N PHE A 88 7.85 12.48 -11.07
CA PHE A 88 7.34 11.15 -11.40
C PHE A 88 7.13 10.29 -10.14
N ILE A 89 8.12 10.23 -9.24
CA ILE A 89 8.03 9.53 -7.95
C ILE A 89 6.87 10.10 -7.11
N GLY A 90 6.78 11.43 -7.00
CA GLY A 90 5.71 12.09 -6.25
C GLY A 90 4.32 11.76 -6.79
N LEU A 91 4.15 11.82 -8.11
CA LEU A 91 2.88 11.50 -8.77
C LEU A 91 2.49 10.04 -8.60
N MET A 92 3.44 9.11 -8.79
CA MET A 92 3.16 7.67 -8.61
C MET A 92 2.81 7.35 -7.15
N GLY A 93 3.50 7.99 -6.18
CA GLY A 93 3.16 7.89 -4.77
C GLY A 93 1.73 8.38 -4.47
N ILE A 94 1.35 9.55 -4.99
CA ILE A 94 -0.01 10.09 -4.82
C ILE A 94 -1.07 9.20 -5.46
N ILE A 95 -0.84 8.69 -6.68
CA ILE A 95 -1.76 7.76 -7.35
C ILE A 95 -1.92 6.48 -6.50
N GLY A 96 -0.82 5.94 -5.98
CA GLY A 96 -0.83 4.78 -5.10
C GLY A 96 -1.66 5.00 -3.84
N LEU A 97 -1.56 6.18 -3.22
CA LEU A 97 -2.35 6.56 -2.05
C LEU A 97 -3.85 6.72 -2.36
N LEU A 98 -4.19 7.29 -3.51
CA LEU A 98 -5.59 7.42 -3.92
C LEU A 98 -6.20 6.05 -4.24
N ALA A 99 -5.44 5.17 -4.91
CA ALA A 99 -5.85 3.78 -5.13
C ALA A 99 -6.03 3.02 -3.81
N SER A 100 -5.13 3.26 -2.86
CA SER A 100 -5.19 2.79 -1.47
C SER A 100 -6.52 3.17 -0.80
N ALA A 101 -6.97 4.42 -0.96
CA ALA A 101 -8.25 4.86 -0.43
C ALA A 101 -9.44 4.15 -1.09
N ILE A 102 -9.37 3.88 -2.39
CA ILE A 102 -10.40 3.08 -3.09
C ILE A 102 -10.46 1.68 -2.48
N ILE A 103 -9.32 1.01 -2.29
CA ILE A 103 -9.26 -0.35 -1.73
C ILE A 103 -9.74 -0.43 -0.28
N PHE A 104 -9.61 0.63 0.51
CA PHE A 104 -10.12 0.64 1.89
C PHE A 104 -11.60 1.01 2.03
N PHE A 105 -12.19 1.74 1.09
CA PHE A 105 -13.54 2.30 1.25
C PHE A 105 -14.54 1.90 0.16
N ALA A 106 -14.09 1.43 -1.00
CA ALA A 106 -14.98 0.89 -2.01
C ALA A 106 -15.53 -0.45 -1.51
N SER A 107 -16.85 -0.51 -1.32
CA SER A 107 -17.52 -1.77 -1.04
C SER A 107 -17.40 -2.70 -2.24
N PHE A 108 -17.21 -4.00 -1.96
CA PHE A 108 -17.14 -5.05 -2.96
C PHE A 108 -18.38 -5.13 -3.90
N ASN A 109 -19.50 -4.54 -3.48
CA ASN A 109 -20.69 -4.38 -4.34
C ASN A 109 -20.36 -3.65 -5.67
N ASN A 110 -19.30 -2.84 -5.70
CA ASN A 110 -18.77 -2.23 -6.92
C ASN A 110 -17.44 -2.88 -7.32
N LEU A 111 -17.51 -4.14 -7.76
CA LEU A 111 -16.35 -4.93 -8.18
C LEU A 111 -15.49 -4.21 -9.23
N LYS A 112 -16.10 -3.49 -10.18
CA LYS A 112 -15.36 -2.76 -11.21
C LYS A 112 -14.47 -1.67 -10.61
N LEU A 113 -14.97 -0.96 -9.60
CA LEU A 113 -14.21 0.07 -8.90
C LEU A 113 -13.09 -0.53 -8.05
N HIS A 114 -13.35 -1.64 -7.35
CA HIS A 114 -12.32 -2.33 -6.57
C HIS A 114 -11.18 -2.82 -7.47
N LEU A 115 -11.52 -3.50 -8.57
CA LEU A 115 -10.52 -3.97 -9.54
C LEU A 115 -9.75 -2.83 -10.20
N ALA A 116 -10.40 -1.69 -10.49
CA ALA A 116 -9.70 -0.50 -10.97
C ALA A 116 -8.74 0.05 -9.91
N GLY A 117 -9.15 0.05 -8.65
CA GLY A 117 -8.31 0.35 -7.49
C GLY A 117 -7.08 -0.56 -7.44
N ASP A 118 -7.25 -1.87 -7.57
CA ASP A 118 -6.16 -2.84 -7.54
C ASP A 118 -5.17 -2.58 -8.67
N VAL A 119 -5.66 -2.43 -9.90
CA VAL A 119 -4.81 -2.17 -11.07
C VAL A 119 -4.01 -0.88 -10.88
N LEU A 120 -4.65 0.20 -10.42
CA LEU A 120 -3.96 1.46 -10.14
C LEU A 120 -2.96 1.32 -9.00
N LEU A 121 -3.30 0.57 -7.96
CA LEU A 121 -2.43 0.28 -6.84
C LEU A 121 -1.17 -0.44 -7.34
N PHE A 122 -1.29 -1.61 -7.95
CA PHE A 122 -0.12 -2.37 -8.44
C PHE A 122 0.72 -1.60 -9.47
N SER A 123 0.06 -0.97 -10.45
CA SER A 123 0.75 -0.25 -11.52
C SER A 123 1.54 0.95 -10.98
N SER A 124 0.95 1.74 -10.07
CA SER A 124 1.62 2.87 -9.44
C SER A 124 2.78 2.44 -8.53
N GLY A 125 2.70 1.30 -7.86
CA GLY A 125 3.79 0.78 -7.03
C GLY A 125 4.97 0.28 -7.81
N ILE A 126 4.70 -0.47 -8.87
CA ILE A 126 5.75 -0.90 -9.79
C ILE A 126 6.44 0.33 -10.39
N ALA A 127 5.66 1.32 -10.85
CA ALA A 127 6.20 2.57 -11.39
C ALA A 127 6.98 3.37 -10.34
N LEU A 128 6.47 3.49 -9.11
CA LEU A 128 7.12 4.18 -8.00
C LEU A 128 8.46 3.52 -7.66
N ASN A 129 8.48 2.19 -7.50
CA ASN A 129 9.69 1.44 -7.17
C ASN A 129 10.72 1.50 -8.31
N ALA A 130 10.28 1.36 -9.56
CA ALA A 130 11.14 1.59 -10.73
C ALA A 130 11.75 2.99 -10.67
N GLY A 131 10.94 3.98 -10.28
CA GLY A 131 11.36 5.35 -10.23
C GLY A 131 12.40 5.64 -9.14
N ILE A 132 12.16 5.16 -7.92
CA ILE A 132 13.07 5.27 -6.79
C ILE A 132 14.39 4.53 -7.08
N SER A 133 14.32 3.31 -7.63
CA SER A 133 15.50 2.52 -7.98
C SER A 133 16.34 3.20 -9.06
N PHE A 134 15.70 3.69 -10.12
CA PHE A 134 16.38 4.44 -11.16
C PHE A 134 17.04 5.71 -10.61
N TYR A 135 16.31 6.48 -9.80
CA TYR A 135 16.83 7.71 -9.18
C TYR A 135 18.07 7.43 -8.31
N THR A 136 18.00 6.43 -7.45
CA THR A 136 19.08 6.09 -6.50
C THR A 136 20.31 5.46 -7.17
N LEU A 137 20.12 4.70 -8.24
CA LEU A 137 21.20 4.06 -8.99
C LEU A 137 21.79 4.96 -10.09
N TRP A 138 21.11 6.06 -10.47
CA TRP A 138 21.61 6.97 -11.49
C TRP A 138 22.93 7.64 -11.07
N ASP A 139 23.11 7.93 -9.78
CA ASP A 139 24.33 8.50 -9.21
C ASP A 139 25.58 7.63 -9.49
N LEU A 140 25.42 6.33 -9.76
CA LEU A 140 26.53 5.44 -10.16
C LEU A 140 27.15 5.79 -11.52
N ARG A 141 26.39 6.49 -12.38
CA ARG A 141 26.84 6.85 -13.73
C ARG A 141 27.84 7.99 -13.70
N ASP A 142 27.71 8.91 -12.75
CA ASP A 142 28.54 10.10 -12.69
C ASP A 142 29.75 9.85 -11.79
N ARG A 143 30.92 9.62 -12.42
CA ARG A 143 32.19 9.35 -11.72
C ARG A 143 32.69 10.54 -10.89
N THR A 144 32.05 11.70 -11.00
CA THR A 144 32.41 12.92 -10.25
C THR A 144 31.72 12.99 -8.89
N ILE A 145 30.65 12.22 -8.67
CA ILE A 145 29.91 12.20 -7.41
C ILE A 145 30.45 11.07 -6.54
N PRO A 146 30.83 11.32 -5.27
CA PRO A 146 31.27 10.25 -4.37
C PRO A 146 30.16 9.22 -4.21
N ILE A 147 30.51 7.95 -4.42
CA ILE A 147 29.56 6.84 -4.35
C ILE A 147 28.93 6.79 -2.96
N ASN A 148 27.61 7.01 -2.92
CA ASN A 148 26.84 6.84 -1.70
C ASN A 148 26.32 5.39 -1.62
N ILE A 149 27.05 4.55 -0.87
CA ILE A 149 26.73 3.12 -0.69
C ILE A 149 25.30 2.93 -0.18
N LEU A 150 24.82 3.81 0.72
CA LEU A 150 23.46 3.72 1.25
C LEU A 150 22.41 3.87 0.15
N LYS A 151 22.57 4.83 -0.78
CA LYS A 151 21.66 5.00 -1.92
C LYS A 151 21.65 3.77 -2.82
N ILE A 152 22.80 3.15 -3.08
CA ILE A 152 22.89 1.93 -3.89
C ILE A 152 22.13 0.78 -3.24
N VAL A 153 22.37 0.56 -1.94
CA VAL A 153 21.70 -0.50 -1.18
C VAL A 153 20.19 -0.30 -1.22
N ILE A 154 19.72 0.93 -1.00
CA ILE A 154 18.30 1.28 -1.07
C ILE A 154 17.75 1.03 -2.49
N GLY A 155 18.45 1.48 -3.53
CA GLY A 155 18.05 1.26 -4.92
C GLY A 155 17.95 -0.21 -5.31
N ALA A 156 18.85 -1.06 -4.80
CA ALA A 156 18.81 -2.50 -5.00
C ALA A 156 17.64 -3.16 -4.24
N ILE A 157 17.36 -2.73 -3.01
CA ILE A 157 16.21 -3.22 -2.22
C ILE A 157 14.90 -2.89 -2.93
N VAL A 158 14.73 -1.64 -3.37
CA VAL A 158 13.53 -1.18 -4.08
C VAL A 158 13.37 -1.92 -5.42
N LEU A 159 14.47 -2.18 -6.13
CA LEU A 159 14.44 -2.98 -7.35
C LEU A 159 13.94 -4.41 -7.08
N LEU A 160 14.40 -5.02 -5.99
CA LEU A 160 13.95 -6.35 -5.59
C LEU A 160 12.45 -6.36 -5.23
N ILE A 161 11.98 -5.33 -4.53
CA ILE A 161 10.55 -5.14 -4.21
C ILE A 161 9.74 -5.04 -5.51
N MET A 162 10.17 -4.24 -6.49
CA MET A 162 9.53 -4.14 -7.79
C MET A 162 9.41 -5.50 -8.49
N VAL A 163 10.49 -6.30 -8.51
CA VAL A 163 10.48 -7.64 -9.11
C VAL A 163 9.48 -8.54 -8.39
N VAL A 164 9.44 -8.51 -7.06
CA VAL A 164 8.45 -9.28 -6.27
C VAL A 164 7.02 -8.86 -6.62
N LEU A 165 6.74 -7.55 -6.73
CA LEU A 165 5.42 -7.06 -7.13
C LEU A 165 5.01 -7.58 -8.52
N ILE A 166 5.92 -7.55 -9.50
CA ILE A 166 5.66 -8.10 -10.84
C ILE A 166 5.33 -9.60 -10.76
N LEU A 167 6.12 -10.36 -9.99
CA LEU A 167 5.91 -11.80 -9.80
C LEU A 167 4.55 -12.10 -9.12
N LEU A 168 4.09 -11.24 -8.21
CA LEU A 168 2.77 -11.36 -7.59
C LEU A 168 1.65 -11.09 -8.60
N VAL A 169 1.77 -10.05 -9.43
CA VAL A 169 0.75 -9.71 -10.45
C VAL A 169 0.54 -10.82 -11.47
N ILE A 170 1.62 -11.49 -11.91
CA ILE A 170 1.53 -12.60 -12.86
C ILE A 170 1.11 -13.93 -12.22
N ASN A 171 1.02 -14.02 -10.89
CA ASN A 171 0.69 -15.25 -10.19
C ASN A 171 -0.76 -15.68 -10.50
N PRO A 172 -0.98 -16.86 -11.12
CA PRO A 172 -2.31 -17.31 -11.51
C PRO A 172 -3.23 -17.52 -10.30
N LYS A 173 -2.68 -17.82 -9.11
CA LYS A 173 -3.47 -17.98 -7.89
C LYS A 173 -4.10 -16.69 -7.40
N MET A 174 -3.67 -15.53 -7.91
CA MET A 174 -4.39 -14.29 -7.67
C MET A 174 -5.79 -14.40 -8.27
N LYS A 175 -6.00 -14.99 -9.45
CA LYS A 175 -7.31 -15.07 -10.13
C LYS A 175 -8.35 -15.94 -9.41
N GLU A 176 -7.94 -16.73 -8.43
CA GLU A 176 -8.81 -17.66 -7.70
C GLU A 176 -9.37 -17.04 -6.40
N TRP A 177 -9.18 -15.74 -6.19
CA TRP A 177 -9.54 -15.02 -4.96
C TRP A 177 -11.04 -15.07 -4.63
N ASN A 178 -11.91 -15.30 -5.63
CA ASN A 178 -13.37 -15.33 -5.48
C ASN A 178 -13.95 -16.75 -5.35
N LYS A 179 -13.12 -17.80 -5.36
CA LYS A 179 -13.59 -19.19 -5.24
C LYS A 179 -13.88 -19.51 -3.77
N LEU A 180 -15.01 -20.14 -3.51
CA LEU A 180 -15.35 -20.72 -2.21
C LEU A 180 -14.86 -22.17 -2.15
N GLU A 181 -14.44 -22.62 -0.97
CA GLU A 181 -14.08 -24.01 -0.72
C GLU A 181 -15.33 -24.80 -0.31
N GLU A 182 -15.55 -25.93 -0.97
CA GLU A 182 -16.60 -26.86 -0.59
C GLU A 182 -16.16 -27.67 0.64
N LYS A 183 -17.00 -27.68 1.68
CA LYS A 183 -16.85 -28.55 2.84
C LYS A 183 -18.05 -29.44 2.97
N THR A 184 -17.81 -30.75 2.92
CA THR A 184 -18.81 -31.74 3.25
C THR A 184 -18.72 -32.06 4.74
N SER A 185 -19.77 -31.76 5.48
CA SER A 185 -19.94 -32.13 6.88
C SER A 185 -20.17 -33.65 7.01
N GLU A 186 -19.91 -34.19 8.21
CA GLU A 186 -20.05 -35.63 8.50
C GLU A 186 -21.49 -36.16 8.31
N ASP A 187 -22.48 -35.27 8.35
CA ASP A 187 -23.89 -35.54 8.07
C ASP A 187 -24.25 -35.52 6.57
N GLY A 188 -23.26 -35.36 5.69
CA GLY A 188 -23.43 -35.29 4.24
C GLY A 188 -23.85 -33.90 3.73
N THR A 189 -23.98 -32.91 4.61
CA THR A 189 -24.34 -31.54 4.22
C THR A 189 -23.15 -30.86 3.56
N VAL A 190 -23.35 -30.31 2.36
CA VAL A 190 -22.33 -29.54 1.66
C VAL A 190 -22.50 -28.05 2.00
N SER A 191 -21.46 -27.43 2.56
CA SER A 191 -21.38 -25.99 2.78
C SER A 191 -20.26 -25.38 1.93
N TYR A 192 -20.45 -24.13 1.50
CA TYR A 192 -19.42 -23.36 0.81
C TYR A 192 -18.84 -22.33 1.76
N GLU A 193 -17.58 -22.50 2.12
CA GLU A 193 -16.88 -21.63 3.05
C GLU A 193 -15.81 -20.80 2.35
N ARG A 194 -15.50 -19.65 2.94
CA ARG A 194 -14.39 -18.82 2.48
C ARG A 194 -13.07 -19.58 2.72
N PRO A 195 -12.15 -19.61 1.74
CA PRO A 195 -10.85 -20.22 1.93
C PRO A 195 -10.10 -19.55 3.09
N LYS A 196 -9.33 -20.34 3.83
CA LYS A 196 -8.51 -19.84 4.96
C LYS A 196 -7.42 -18.85 4.53
N ARG A 197 -7.06 -18.84 3.24
CA ARG A 197 -6.04 -17.96 2.66
C ARG A 197 -6.54 -17.44 1.33
N ILE A 198 -6.64 -16.11 1.21
CA ILE A 198 -6.91 -15.43 -0.04
C ILE A 198 -5.65 -14.66 -0.40
N ILE A 199 -4.96 -15.13 -1.45
CA ILE A 199 -3.68 -14.55 -1.86
C ILE A 199 -3.84 -13.07 -2.19
N LEU A 200 -4.92 -12.68 -2.87
CA LEU A 200 -5.18 -11.28 -3.19
C LEU A 200 -5.28 -10.41 -1.92
N ALA A 201 -6.06 -10.83 -0.91
CA ALA A 201 -6.19 -10.09 0.34
C ALA A 201 -4.84 -9.87 1.03
N TYR A 202 -4.02 -10.93 1.09
CA TYR A 202 -2.67 -10.83 1.66
C TYR A 202 -1.77 -9.87 0.87
N VAL A 203 -1.87 -9.92 -0.47
CA VAL A 203 -1.07 -9.04 -1.35
C VAL A 203 -1.50 -7.59 -1.22
N GLU A 204 -2.79 -7.28 -1.13
CA GLU A 204 -3.26 -5.91 -0.91
C GLU A 204 -2.69 -5.34 0.40
N TRP A 205 -2.73 -6.10 1.51
CA TRP A 205 -2.10 -5.72 2.77
C TRP A 205 -0.59 -5.52 2.67
N LEU A 206 0.10 -6.44 2.01
CA LEU A 206 1.54 -6.35 1.78
C LEU A 206 1.88 -5.10 0.97
N TYR A 207 1.04 -4.72 0.02
CA TYR A 207 1.25 -3.54 -0.81
C TYR A 207 1.19 -2.25 0.02
N PHE A 208 0.25 -2.11 0.96
CA PHE A 208 0.22 -0.96 1.87
C PHE A 208 1.50 -0.86 2.71
N LEU A 209 2.04 -2.01 3.15
CA LEU A 209 3.32 -2.06 3.85
C LEU A 209 4.47 -1.62 2.93
N ILE A 210 4.46 -2.03 1.66
CA ILE A 210 5.47 -1.61 0.68
C ILE A 210 5.43 -0.09 0.46
N LEU A 211 4.26 0.52 0.26
CA LEU A 211 4.15 1.98 0.13
C LEU A 211 4.71 2.73 1.35
N PHE A 212 4.51 2.17 2.54
CA PHE A 212 5.07 2.74 3.77
C PHE A 212 6.59 2.59 3.83
N ILE A 213 7.12 1.42 3.45
CA ILE A 213 8.56 1.18 3.33
C ILE A 213 9.19 2.11 2.29
N ASP A 214 8.57 2.30 1.13
CA ASP A 214 9.04 3.20 0.09
C ASP A 214 9.13 4.64 0.61
N ALA A 215 8.10 5.12 1.33
CA ALA A 215 8.14 6.43 1.96
C ALA A 215 9.27 6.54 3.01
N LEU A 216 9.48 5.50 3.83
CA LEU A 216 10.57 5.44 4.80
C LEU A 216 11.95 5.50 4.11
N LEU A 217 12.14 4.71 3.06
CA LEU A 217 13.38 4.68 2.28
C LEU A 217 13.63 6.01 1.56
N LEU A 218 12.57 6.68 1.10
CA LEU A 218 12.68 8.00 0.51
C LEU A 218 13.09 9.05 1.55
N VAL A 219 12.56 9.00 2.77
CA VAL A 219 12.97 9.90 3.86
C VAL A 219 14.45 9.75 4.18
N THR A 220 15.01 8.55 4.14
CA THR A 220 16.42 8.32 4.49
C THR A 220 17.42 8.79 3.43
N ILE A 221 16.97 8.95 2.18
CA ILE A 221 17.80 9.45 1.06
C ILE A 221 17.51 10.89 0.65
N SER A 222 16.46 11.51 1.22
CA SER A 222 16.06 12.91 1.02
C SER A 222 16.87 13.84 1.92
#